data_AF-A0A928TWL5-F1
#
_entry.id   AF-A0A928TWL5-F1
#
_cell.length_a   1.000
_cell.length_b   1.000
_cell.length_c   1.000
_cell.angle_alpha   90.00
_cell.angle_beta   90.00
_cell.angle_gamma   90.00
#
_symmetry.space_group_name_H-M   'P 1'
#
loop_
_entity.id
_entity.type
_entity.pdbx_description
1 polymer ?
#
loop_
_entity_poly.entity_id
_entity_poly.type
_entity_poly.pdbx_seq_one_letter_code
_entity_poly.pdbx_strand_id
1 'polypeptide(L)'
;MRTSELAAGLGISVQMCNRLKKRGMPCDSLQSAIEWRKRNLDITQTKSWRIDGNQGMKTVSVETTKETCTLKELQAVVNNSKQLDLKTTDADELYRNARALKEKALALQAVAGHKQFIGSLVEKSVVEKIIFERGRQFRDGVIACSRRIAPDVIGKESITEIESIIQKELRVMLEQFARLPAIQD
;
A
#
# COMPACT_ATOMS: atom_id res chain seq x y z
N MET A 1 -2.74 -5.85 44.49
CA MET A 1 -1.80 -6.09 43.37
C MET A 1 -1.76 -4.87 42.45
N ARG A 2 -0.61 -4.49 41.88
CA ARG A 2 -0.56 -3.36 40.93
C ARG A 2 -1.27 -3.76 39.62
N THR A 3 -1.94 -2.82 38.95
CA THR A 3 -2.71 -3.10 37.72
C THR A 3 -1.82 -3.57 36.56
N SER A 4 -0.55 -3.15 36.54
CA SER A 4 0.46 -3.61 35.58
C SER A 4 0.83 -5.08 35.76
N GLU A 5 1.09 -5.50 37.00
CA GLU A 5 1.41 -6.89 37.36
C GLU A 5 0.23 -7.83 37.08
N LEU A 6 -0.98 -7.40 37.42
CA LEU A 6 -2.20 -8.15 37.13
C LEU A 6 -2.45 -8.29 35.62
N ALA A 7 -2.20 -7.23 34.85
CA ALA A 7 -2.34 -7.26 33.39
C ALA A 7 -1.34 -8.22 32.73
N ALA A 8 -0.08 -8.21 33.21
CA ALA A 8 0.96 -9.12 32.74
C ALA A 8 0.60 -10.59 33.04
N GLY A 9 0.16 -10.90 34.27
CA GLY A 9 -0.27 -12.25 34.64
C GLY A 9 -1.50 -12.75 33.87
N LEU A 10 -2.35 -11.83 33.38
CA LEU A 10 -3.55 -12.14 32.61
C LEU A 10 -3.33 -12.15 31.08
N GLY A 11 -2.13 -11.81 30.59
CA GLY A 11 -1.80 -11.73 29.17
C GLY A 11 -2.59 -10.65 28.40
N ILE A 12 -2.98 -9.56 29.05
CA ILE A 12 -3.78 -8.47 28.46
C ILE A 12 -3.10 -7.11 28.62
N SER A 13 -3.52 -6.11 27.83
CA SER A 13 -3.02 -4.75 28.00
C SER A 13 -3.51 -4.13 29.31
N VAL A 14 -2.70 -3.23 29.88
CA VAL A 14 -3.05 -2.48 31.11
C VAL A 14 -4.37 -1.70 30.93
N GLN A 15 -4.60 -1.15 29.73
CA GLN A 15 -5.85 -0.47 29.38
C GLN A 15 -7.06 -1.41 29.43
N MET A 16 -6.91 -2.65 28.95
CA MET A 16 -7.96 -3.66 29.02
C MET A 16 -8.21 -4.08 30.47
N CYS A 17 -7.15 -4.24 31.26
CA CYS A 17 -7.25 -4.50 32.70
C CYS A 17 -8.06 -3.41 33.43
N ASN A 18 -7.77 -2.13 33.16
CA ASN A 18 -8.54 -1.00 33.71
C ASN A 18 -10.02 -1.01 33.27
N ARG A 19 -10.29 -1.42 32.03
CA ARG A 19 -11.67 -1.56 31.52
C ARG A 19 -12.42 -2.68 32.24
N LEU A 20 -11.77 -3.81 32.49
CA LEU A 20 -12.35 -4.93 33.23
C LEU A 20 -12.54 -4.58 34.72
N LYS A 21 -11.63 -3.82 35.32
CA LYS A 21 -11.79 -3.28 36.66
C LYS A 21 -13.04 -2.40 36.78
N LYS A 22 -13.30 -1.53 35.79
CA LYS A 22 -14.56 -0.74 35.73
C LYS A 22 -15.82 -1.60 35.60
N ARG A 23 -15.70 -2.83 35.10
CA ARG A 23 -16.78 -3.81 34.99
C ARG A 23 -16.94 -4.70 36.23
N GLY A 24 -16.14 -4.47 37.29
CA GLY A 24 -16.22 -5.22 38.54
C GLY A 24 -15.30 -6.44 38.63
N MET A 25 -14.23 -6.51 37.83
CA MET A 25 -13.22 -7.56 37.96
C MET A 25 -12.44 -7.42 39.29
N PRO A 26 -12.41 -8.45 40.15
CA PRO A 26 -11.64 -8.41 41.40
C PRO A 26 -10.14 -8.29 41.12
N CYS A 27 -9.46 -7.48 41.93
CA CYS A 27 -8.04 -7.14 41.77
C CYS A 27 -7.15 -7.66 42.92
N ASP A 28 -7.73 -8.48 43.80
CA ASP A 28 -7.10 -8.94 45.04
C ASP A 28 -6.14 -10.09 44.78
N SER A 29 -6.50 -11.00 43.86
CA SER A 29 -5.67 -12.12 43.43
C SER A 29 -5.78 -12.38 41.93
N LEU A 30 -4.72 -12.96 41.34
CA LEU A 30 -4.73 -13.38 39.93
C LEU A 30 -5.80 -14.45 39.68
N GLN A 31 -5.97 -15.38 40.62
CA GLN A 31 -6.92 -16.49 40.51
C GLN A 31 -8.37 -16.00 40.45
N SER A 32 -8.74 -15.06 41.32
CA SER A 32 -10.08 -14.45 41.31
C SER A 32 -10.36 -13.71 40.01
N ALA A 33 -9.36 -13.05 39.43
CA ALA A 33 -9.49 -12.36 38.15
C ALA A 33 -9.68 -13.35 36.97
N ILE A 34 -9.00 -14.50 36.98
CA ILE A 34 -9.16 -15.56 35.98
C ILE A 34 -10.58 -16.14 36.04
N GLU A 35 -11.06 -16.48 37.23
CA GLU A 35 -12.41 -17.02 37.41
C GLU A 35 -13.50 -16.03 36.99
N TRP A 36 -13.35 -14.75 37.36
CA TRP A 36 -14.25 -13.70 36.92
C TRP A 36 -14.26 -13.56 35.40
N ARG A 37 -13.09 -13.62 34.74
CA ARG A 37 -12.99 -13.55 33.27
C ARG A 37 -13.66 -14.75 32.59
N LYS A 38 -13.53 -15.97 33.14
CA LYS A 38 -14.20 -17.17 32.61
C LYS A 38 -15.73 -17.09 32.72
N ARG A 39 -16.24 -16.49 33.79
CA ARG A 39 -17.69 -16.36 34.04
C ARG A 39 -18.34 -15.21 33.28
N ASN A 40 -17.63 -14.09 33.10
CA ASN A 40 -18.22 -12.82 32.64
C ASN A 40 -17.83 -12.42 31.21
N LEU A 41 -16.82 -13.05 30.61
CA LEU A 41 -16.44 -12.75 29.22
C LEU A 41 -16.95 -13.84 28.29
N ASP A 42 -17.62 -13.41 27.23
CA ASP A 42 -17.97 -14.26 26.11
C ASP A 42 -16.68 -14.78 25.44
N ILE A 43 -16.57 -16.10 25.36
CA ILE A 43 -15.39 -16.81 24.84
C ILE A 43 -15.12 -16.39 23.39
N THR A 44 -16.16 -16.13 22.60
CA THR A 44 -16.06 -15.72 21.18
C THR A 44 -15.47 -14.31 21.00
N GLN A 45 -15.52 -13.48 22.05
CA GLN A 45 -15.02 -12.11 22.05
C GLN A 45 -13.61 -11.99 22.66
N THR A 46 -13.03 -13.10 23.14
CA THR A 46 -11.67 -13.12 23.67
C THR A 46 -10.62 -13.17 22.55
N LYS A 47 -9.42 -12.61 22.81
CA LYS A 47 -8.33 -12.51 21.82
C LYS A 47 -7.93 -13.85 21.19
N SER A 48 -8.16 -14.97 21.88
CA SER A 48 -7.80 -16.31 21.44
C SER A 48 -8.76 -16.93 20.42
N TRP A 49 -9.97 -16.40 20.25
CA TRP A 49 -11.02 -16.97 19.38
C TRP A 49 -11.38 -16.10 18.18
N ARG A 50 -10.74 -14.94 18.00
CA ARG A 50 -10.93 -14.10 16.82
C ARG A 50 -10.23 -14.72 15.61
N ILE A 51 -10.98 -14.95 14.54
CA ILE A 51 -10.50 -15.52 13.26
C ILE A 51 -9.45 -14.60 12.62
N ASP A 52 -9.64 -13.29 12.73
CA ASP A 52 -8.56 -12.33 12.62
C ASP A 52 -7.88 -12.24 13.99
N GLY A 53 -6.85 -13.04 14.21
CA GLY A 53 -5.97 -12.81 15.36
C GLY A 53 -5.49 -11.36 15.26
N ASN A 54 -6.09 -10.44 16.02
CA ASN A 54 -5.62 -9.08 16.15
C ASN A 54 -4.32 -9.17 16.95
N GLN A 55 -3.27 -9.63 16.27
CA GLN A 55 -1.90 -9.21 16.47
C GLN A 55 -1.95 -7.70 16.22
N GLY A 56 -2.46 -6.97 17.23
CA GLY A 56 -2.39 -5.53 17.25
C GLY A 56 -0.98 -5.22 16.84
N MET A 57 -0.87 -4.52 15.70
CA MET A 57 0.35 -4.32 14.95
C MET A 57 1.49 -4.36 15.94
N LYS A 58 2.29 -5.44 15.93
CA LYS A 58 3.60 -5.33 16.55
C LYS A 58 4.14 -4.11 15.81
N THR A 59 4.24 -2.97 16.51
CA THR A 59 5.35 -2.07 16.23
C THR A 59 6.52 -3.02 16.33
N VAL A 60 6.91 -3.53 15.16
CA VAL A 60 8.27 -3.92 14.93
C VAL A 60 8.95 -2.64 15.35
N SER A 61 9.45 -2.63 16.58
CA SER A 61 10.68 -1.96 16.84
C SER A 61 11.56 -2.53 15.74
N VAL A 62 11.61 -1.80 14.63
CA VAL A 62 12.77 -1.82 13.78
C VAL A 62 13.82 -1.41 14.78
N GLU A 63 14.41 -2.42 15.43
CA GLU A 63 15.73 -2.31 15.98
C GLU A 63 16.49 -1.83 14.77
N THR A 64 16.61 -0.50 14.71
CA THR A 64 17.52 0.16 13.83
C THR A 64 18.85 -0.13 14.50
N THR A 65 19.28 -1.40 14.46
CA THR A 65 20.68 -1.70 14.32
C THR A 65 21.05 -0.99 13.03
N LYS A 66 21.48 0.26 13.23
CA LYS A 66 22.22 1.05 12.26
C LYS A 66 23.55 0.33 12.04
N GLU A 67 23.50 -0.88 11.50
CA GLU A 67 24.57 -1.34 10.65
C GLU A 67 24.29 -0.62 9.34
N THR A 68 24.97 0.51 9.17
CA THR A 68 25.12 1.16 7.86
C THR A 68 25.91 0.21 6.98
N CYS A 69 25.28 -0.89 6.58
CA CYS A 69 25.86 -1.85 5.69
C CYS A 69 25.99 -1.10 4.37
N THR A 70 27.22 -0.80 3.99
CA THR A 70 27.46 0.03 2.82
C THR A 70 26.86 -0.66 1.61
N LEU A 71 26.44 0.09 0.59
CA LEU A 71 25.86 -0.48 -0.64
C LEU A 71 26.76 -1.59 -1.24
N LYS A 72 28.08 -1.47 -1.02
CA LYS A 72 29.10 -2.44 -1.38
C LYS A 72 29.01 -3.75 -0.57
N GLU A 73 28.75 -3.70 0.73
CA GLU A 73 28.58 -4.89 1.57
C GLU A 73 27.30 -5.65 1.23
N LEU A 74 26.20 -4.93 0.97
CA LEU A 74 24.96 -5.55 0.49
C LEU A 74 25.13 -6.20 -0.88
N GLN A 75 25.85 -5.55 -1.80
CA GLN A 75 26.22 -6.15 -3.09
C GLN A 75 27.09 -7.39 -2.90
N ALA A 76 28.07 -7.36 -1.99
CA ALA A 76 28.92 -8.50 -1.71
C ALA A 76 28.15 -9.69 -1.13
N VAL A 77 27.19 -9.45 -0.23
CA VAL A 77 26.33 -10.51 0.32
C VAL A 77 25.46 -11.13 -0.77
N VAL A 78 24.84 -10.32 -1.63
CA VAL A 78 24.01 -10.81 -2.74
C VAL A 78 24.83 -11.63 -3.74
N ASN A 79 26.01 -11.14 -4.10
CA ASN A 79 26.90 -11.81 -5.05
C ASN A 79 27.49 -13.10 -4.48
N ASN A 80 27.86 -13.12 -3.19
CA ASN A 80 28.53 -14.28 -2.58
C ASN A 80 27.56 -15.39 -2.11
N SER A 81 26.30 -15.09 -1.79
CA SER A 81 25.41 -16.06 -1.13
C SER A 81 24.28 -16.62 -1.99
N LYS A 82 23.92 -15.95 -3.11
CA LYS A 82 22.66 -16.26 -3.82
C LYS A 82 22.75 -16.25 -5.34
N GLN A 83 23.89 -15.86 -5.92
CA GLN A 83 24.04 -15.77 -7.37
C GLN A 83 24.70 -17.03 -7.94
N LEU A 84 24.15 -17.55 -9.04
CA LEU A 84 24.75 -18.65 -9.80
C LEU A 84 26.05 -18.15 -10.42
N ASP A 85 27.17 -18.80 -10.12
CA ASP A 85 28.47 -18.42 -10.70
C ASP A 85 28.59 -18.98 -12.12
N LEU A 86 28.76 -18.08 -13.08
CA LEU A 86 28.90 -18.42 -14.51
C LEU A 86 30.37 -18.43 -14.95
N LYS A 87 31.30 -18.13 -14.05
CA LYS A 87 32.75 -18.07 -14.33
C LYS A 87 33.51 -19.31 -13.86
N THR A 88 32.81 -20.29 -13.28
CA THR A 88 33.38 -21.59 -12.95
C THR A 88 33.96 -22.26 -14.20
N THR A 89 35.11 -22.92 -14.04
CA THR A 89 35.79 -23.65 -15.13
C THR A 89 35.27 -25.08 -15.25
N ASP A 90 34.48 -25.55 -14.27
CA ASP A 90 33.84 -26.87 -14.30
C ASP A 90 32.63 -26.87 -15.23
N ALA A 91 32.63 -27.79 -16.21
CA ALA A 91 31.63 -27.85 -17.26
C ALA A 91 30.24 -28.26 -16.73
N ASP A 92 30.21 -29.18 -15.76
CA ASP A 92 28.96 -29.69 -15.19
C ASP A 92 28.27 -28.63 -14.33
N GLU A 93 29.04 -27.90 -13.51
CA GLU A 93 28.54 -26.79 -12.72
C GLU A 93 28.04 -25.64 -13.61
N LEU A 94 28.79 -25.28 -14.65
CA LEU A 94 28.39 -24.25 -15.61
C LEU A 94 27.08 -24.62 -16.32
N TYR A 95 26.92 -25.88 -16.74
CA TYR A 95 25.69 -26.35 -17.36
C TYR A 95 24.49 -26.29 -16.42
N ARG A 96 24.64 -26.73 -15.16
CA ARG A 96 23.58 -26.65 -14.14
C ARG A 96 23.19 -25.21 -13.84
N ASN A 97 24.18 -24.32 -13.73
CA ASN A 97 23.95 -22.90 -13.47
C ASN A 97 23.25 -22.21 -14.65
N ALA A 98 23.66 -22.49 -15.88
CA ALA A 98 23.02 -21.98 -17.08
C ALA A 98 21.57 -22.47 -17.20
N ARG A 99 21.31 -23.73 -16.87
CA ARG A 99 19.96 -24.31 -16.87
C ARG A 99 19.06 -23.67 -15.82
N ALA A 100 19.55 -23.50 -14.59
CA ALA A 100 18.81 -22.83 -13.53
C ALA A 100 18.47 -21.37 -13.89
N LEU A 101 19.37 -20.66 -14.56
CA LEU A 101 19.12 -19.30 -15.06
C LEU A 101 18.02 -19.29 -16.11
N LYS A 102 18.07 -20.21 -17.08
CA LYS A 102 17.03 -20.34 -18.12
C LYS A 102 15.66 -20.62 -17.52
N GLU A 103 15.56 -21.56 -16.59
CA GLU A 103 14.30 -21.90 -15.92
C GLU A 103 13.76 -20.71 -15.10
N LYS A 104 14.64 -19.98 -14.39
CA LYS A 104 14.26 -18.75 -13.69
C LYS A 104 13.76 -17.66 -14.64
N ALA A 105 14.42 -17.46 -15.77
CA ALA A 105 14.01 -16.46 -16.77
C ALA A 105 12.63 -16.80 -17.35
N LEU A 106 12.38 -18.07 -17.69
CA LEU A 106 11.06 -18.53 -18.15
C LEU A 106 9.98 -18.33 -17.10
N ALA A 107 10.26 -18.65 -15.83
CA ALA A 107 9.33 -18.41 -14.73
C ALA A 107 9.01 -16.91 -14.57
N LEU A 108 10.02 -16.04 -14.65
CA LEU A 108 9.84 -14.59 -14.57
C LEU A 108 9.03 -14.05 -15.76
N GLN A 109 9.25 -14.57 -16.96
CA GLN A 109 8.48 -14.20 -18.15
C GLN A 109 7.02 -14.65 -18.02
N ALA A 110 6.77 -15.86 -17.55
CA ALA A 110 5.42 -16.36 -17.30
C ALA A 110 4.68 -15.51 -16.24
N VAL A 111 5.38 -15.13 -15.17
CA VAL A 111 4.84 -14.22 -14.14
C VAL A 111 4.57 -12.82 -14.71
N ALA A 112 5.46 -12.29 -15.55
CA ALA A 112 5.25 -10.99 -16.21
C ALA A 112 4.03 -11.04 -17.15
N GLY A 113 3.92 -12.09 -17.96
CA GLY A 113 2.75 -12.31 -18.83
C GLY A 113 1.47 -12.41 -18.02
N HIS A 114 1.44 -13.22 -16.96
CA HIS A 114 0.29 -13.32 -16.05
C HIS A 114 -0.08 -11.97 -15.41
N LYS A 115 0.92 -11.17 -15.04
CA LYS A 115 0.70 -9.81 -14.51
C LYS A 115 0.16 -8.82 -15.54
N GLN A 116 0.57 -8.93 -16.81
CA GLN A 116 -0.01 -8.17 -17.92
C GLN A 116 -1.47 -8.58 -18.14
N PHE A 117 -1.77 -9.88 -18.14
CA PHE A 117 -3.15 -10.38 -18.27
C PHE A 117 -4.07 -9.93 -17.13
N ILE A 118 -3.56 -9.83 -15.90
CA ILE A 118 -4.31 -9.29 -14.74
C ILE A 118 -4.49 -7.76 -14.83
N GLY A 119 -3.79 -7.08 -15.74
CA GLY A 119 -3.80 -5.61 -15.84
C GLY A 119 -2.94 -4.90 -14.79
N SER A 120 -2.11 -5.66 -14.05
CA SER A 120 -1.20 -5.13 -13.03
C SER A 120 0.11 -4.57 -13.59
N LEU A 121 0.43 -4.91 -14.85
CA LEU A 121 1.62 -4.44 -15.55
C LEU A 121 1.21 -3.80 -16.88
N VAL A 122 1.45 -2.50 -17.04
CA VAL A 122 1.17 -1.73 -18.25
C VAL A 122 2.49 -1.25 -18.86
N GLU A 123 2.55 -1.20 -20.18
CA GLU A 123 3.71 -0.65 -20.87
C GLU A 123 3.87 0.85 -20.57
N LYS A 124 5.07 1.23 -20.12
CA LYS A 124 5.38 2.62 -19.75
C LYS A 124 5.17 3.58 -20.92
N SER A 125 5.55 3.18 -22.14
CA SER A 125 5.44 3.99 -23.36
C SER A 125 3.98 4.39 -23.65
N VAL A 126 3.04 3.46 -23.43
CA VAL A 126 1.60 3.66 -23.63
C VAL A 126 1.06 4.68 -22.62
N VAL A 127 1.44 4.54 -21.35
CA VAL A 127 1.04 5.49 -20.29
C VAL A 127 1.60 6.89 -20.57
N GLU A 128 2.88 7.00 -20.92
CA GLU A 128 3.52 8.28 -21.25
C GLU A 128 2.83 8.97 -22.44
N LYS A 129 2.51 8.20 -23.49
CA LYS A 129 1.79 8.73 -24.65
C LYS A 129 0.40 9.25 -24.30
N ILE A 130 -0.36 8.48 -23.51
CA ILE A 130 -1.70 8.88 -23.05
C ILE A 130 -1.63 10.16 -22.22
N ILE A 131 -0.73 10.24 -21.25
CA ILE A 131 -0.56 11.43 -20.40
C ILE A 131 -0.15 12.63 -21.25
N PHE A 132 0.76 12.46 -22.21
CA PHE A 132 1.21 13.53 -23.09
C PHE A 132 0.08 14.07 -23.98
N GLU A 133 -0.69 13.19 -24.62
CA GLU A 133 -1.83 13.58 -25.46
C GLU A 133 -2.92 14.29 -24.63
N ARG A 134 -3.18 13.85 -23.40
CA ARG A 134 -4.13 14.51 -22.49
C ARG A 134 -3.65 15.85 -22.00
N GLY A 135 -2.37 15.96 -21.60
CA GLY A 135 -1.75 17.23 -21.25
C GLY A 135 -1.83 18.23 -22.40
N ARG A 136 -1.60 17.76 -23.64
CA ARG A 136 -1.76 18.57 -24.86
C ARG A 136 -3.20 19.03 -25.05
N GLN A 137 -4.18 18.12 -25.00
CA GLN A 137 -5.60 18.47 -25.16
C GLN A 137 -6.05 19.49 -24.11
N PHE A 138 -5.63 19.31 -22.86
CA PHE A 138 -5.92 20.26 -21.78
C PHE A 138 -5.31 21.64 -22.06
N ARG A 139 -4.02 21.70 -22.41
CA ARG A 139 -3.32 22.95 -22.75
C ARG A 139 -4.00 23.66 -23.93
N ASP A 140 -4.27 22.94 -25.01
CA ASP A 140 -4.90 23.50 -26.21
C ASP A 140 -6.33 23.99 -25.87
N GLY A 141 -7.03 23.26 -24.98
CA GLY A 141 -8.29 23.67 -24.39
C GLY A 141 -8.21 24.97 -23.59
N VAL A 142 -7.14 25.21 -22.82
CA VAL A 142 -6.98 26.43 -22.00
C VAL A 142 -6.75 27.63 -22.91
N ILE A 143 -5.90 27.47 -23.93
CA ILE A 143 -5.62 28.52 -24.92
C ILE A 143 -6.90 28.90 -25.68
N ALA A 144 -7.76 27.92 -26.00
CA ALA A 144 -9.02 28.15 -26.70
C ALA A 144 -10.18 28.60 -25.78
N CYS A 145 -10.01 28.55 -24.46
CA CYS A 145 -11.06 28.83 -23.47
C CYS A 145 -11.59 30.26 -23.59
N SER A 146 -10.68 31.24 -23.76
CA SER A 146 -11.05 32.65 -23.94
C SER A 146 -11.93 32.88 -25.16
N ARG A 147 -11.64 32.19 -26.27
CA ARG A 147 -12.44 32.28 -27.52
C ARG A 147 -13.79 31.59 -27.40
N ARG A 148 -13.89 30.51 -26.61
CA ARG A 148 -15.15 29.79 -26.35
C ARG A 148 -16.09 30.56 -25.42
N ILE A 149 -15.56 31.18 -24.37
CA ILE A 149 -16.33 31.90 -23.36
C ILE A 149 -16.74 33.30 -23.85
N ALA A 150 -15.98 33.93 -24.74
CA ALA A 150 -16.27 35.26 -25.28
C ALA A 150 -17.74 35.47 -25.72
N PRO A 151 -18.38 34.61 -26.53
CA PRO A 151 -19.78 34.78 -26.91
C PRO A 151 -20.76 34.74 -25.73
N ASP A 152 -20.50 33.92 -24.71
CA ASP A 152 -21.38 33.74 -23.56
C ASP A 152 -21.30 34.89 -22.55
N VAL A 153 -20.16 35.60 -22.55
CA VAL A 153 -19.91 36.76 -21.67
C VAL A 153 -20.40 38.07 -22.28
N ILE A 154 -20.55 38.14 -23.60
CA ILE A 154 -21.06 39.34 -24.27
C ILE A 154 -22.49 39.66 -23.78
N GLY A 155 -22.69 40.87 -23.27
CA GLY A 155 -23.99 41.36 -22.78
C GLY A 155 -24.32 40.98 -21.33
N LYS A 156 -23.37 40.38 -20.59
CA LYS A 156 -23.50 40.13 -19.15
C LYS A 156 -22.94 41.31 -18.35
N GLU A 157 -23.79 41.94 -17.55
CA GLU A 157 -23.40 43.08 -16.70
C GLU A 157 -23.03 42.67 -15.27
N SER A 158 -23.46 41.48 -14.83
CA SER A 158 -23.19 40.98 -13.48
C SER A 158 -21.87 40.19 -13.42
N ILE A 159 -20.99 40.59 -12.49
CA ILE A 159 -19.72 39.91 -12.21
C ILE A 159 -19.93 38.44 -11.81
N THR A 160 -20.96 38.15 -11.01
CA THR A 160 -21.23 36.79 -10.52
C THR A 160 -21.66 35.84 -11.64
N GLU A 161 -22.38 36.36 -12.64
CA GLU A 161 -22.77 35.57 -13.81
C GLU A 161 -21.55 35.24 -14.68
N ILE A 162 -20.66 36.20 -14.89
CA ILE A 162 -19.42 36.00 -15.65
C ILE A 162 -18.53 34.96 -14.97
N GLU A 163 -18.36 35.04 -13.64
CA GLU A 163 -17.60 34.04 -12.87
C GLU A 163 -18.22 32.65 -12.99
N SER A 164 -19.55 32.54 -12.94
CA SER A 164 -20.24 31.25 -13.05
C SER A 164 -20.01 30.57 -14.40
N ILE A 165 -19.97 31.34 -15.49
CA ILE A 165 -19.70 30.85 -16.85
C ILE A 165 -18.26 30.36 -16.95
N ILE A 166 -17.29 31.13 -16.44
CA ILE A 166 -15.88 30.74 -16.43
C ILE A 166 -15.67 29.47 -15.60
N GLN A 167 -16.26 29.40 -14.40
CA GLN A 167 -16.14 28.22 -13.54
C GLN A 167 -16.76 26.97 -14.18
N LYS A 168 -17.90 27.11 -14.86
CA LYS A 168 -18.54 26.01 -15.59
C LYS A 168 -17.59 25.45 -16.66
N GLU A 169 -16.97 26.32 -17.45
CA GLU A 169 -16.09 25.88 -18.54
C GLU A 169 -14.81 25.22 -18.02
N LEU A 170 -14.20 25.80 -16.97
CA LEU A 170 -13.03 25.20 -16.33
C LEU A 170 -13.34 23.83 -15.71
N ARG A 171 -14.53 23.64 -15.12
CA ARG A 171 -14.97 22.33 -14.61
C ARG A 171 -15.12 21.32 -15.73
N VAL A 172 -15.77 21.67 -16.84
CA VAL A 172 -15.93 20.77 -18.00
C VAL A 172 -14.56 20.33 -18.52
N MET A 173 -13.59 21.25 -18.60
CA MET A 173 -12.23 20.90 -19.01
C MET A 173 -11.51 19.95 -18.05
N LEU A 174 -11.64 20.17 -16.74
CA LEU A 174 -11.07 19.29 -15.72
C LEU A 174 -11.74 17.91 -15.72
N GLU A 175 -13.05 17.85 -15.94
CA GLU A 175 -13.78 16.58 -16.09
C GLU A 175 -13.34 15.82 -17.34
N GLN A 176 -13.13 16.49 -18.46
CA GLN A 176 -12.60 15.87 -19.68
C GLN A 176 -11.17 15.35 -19.48
N PHE A 177 -10.34 16.06 -18.72
CA PHE A 177 -9.00 15.60 -18.35
C PHE A 177 -9.04 14.39 -17.40
N ALA A 178 -9.93 14.41 -16.41
CA ALA A 178 -10.06 13.34 -15.40
C ALA A 178 -10.69 12.05 -15.94
N ARG A 179 -11.48 12.12 -17.03
CA ARG A 179 -12.02 10.93 -17.68
C ARG A 179 -10.91 10.13 -18.35
N LEU A 180 -10.62 8.95 -17.78
CA LEU A 180 -9.73 7.96 -18.35
C LEU A 180 -10.16 7.62 -19.79
N PRO A 181 -9.24 7.54 -20.77
CA PRO A 181 -9.58 6.96 -22.06
C PRO A 181 -10.05 5.53 -21.88
N ALA A 182 -11.02 5.10 -22.68
CA ALA A 182 -11.21 3.68 -22.90
C ALA A 182 -9.88 3.16 -23.46
N ILE A 183 -9.23 2.27 -22.70
CA ILE A 183 -8.08 1.51 -23.19
C ILE A 183 -8.68 0.66 -24.33
N GLN A 184 -8.46 1.09 -25.58
CA GLN A 184 -8.74 0.23 -26.72
C GLN A 184 -7.58 -0.75 -26.78
N ASP A 185 -7.89 -2.01 -26.49
CA ASP A 185 -6.98 -3.14 -26.64
C ASP A 185 -6.50 -3.30 -28.10
#